data_AF-A6QTT1-F1
#
_entry.id   AF-A6QTT1-F1
#
_cell.length_a   1.000
_cell.length_b   1.000
_cell.length_c   1.000
_cell.angle_alpha   90.00
_cell.angle_beta   90.00
_cell.angle_gamma   90.00
#
_symmetry.space_group_name_H-M   'P 1'
#
loop_
_entity.id
_entity.type
_entity.pdbx_description
1 polymer ?
#
loop_
_entity_poly.entity_id
_entity_poly.type
_entity_poly.pdbx_seq_one_letter_code
_entity_poly.pdbx_strand_id
1 'polypeptide(L)'
;MRGHTKGASYTTFPTNVEKLGLDEAIKIAKLELNTVRQVHAFARKHNIACESEHIDTTDVIYNQESLEQAAATVKFMQNVMPNHPASKYTFWSKKETEEKFLVPGAAGAVTYEAGSLSSYKFVIGLLKLCLNQGLNLQTNTPVTSLHKQENSVSSGFNYGNSKGWTVVTPRGNIQAAQVIMATNGYSAAIYPKLQGVIVPVRGQVTAHRPGSAIPASGLSTTYSFNYGSGFDYMIQCPDTSKYPRDIVIGGGFGESKNGGLANYGTTDDSVLDPAISEYLAASTVEFFGKNWGHDDPAGRVRHEWTGIMGYSADGYPLVGEMPGEPGLFISASFQGHGKSTSTP
;
A
#
# COMPACT_ATOMS: atom_id res chain seq x y z
N MET A 1 4.57 1.19 -12.17
CA MET A 1 3.53 0.95 -11.16
C MET A 1 3.14 2.27 -10.52
N ARG A 2 1.89 2.69 -10.74
CA ARG A 2 1.26 3.81 -10.02
C ARG A 2 0.68 3.28 -8.72
N GLY A 3 0.84 4.02 -7.63
CA GLY A 3 0.48 3.60 -6.28
C GLY A 3 -0.55 4.54 -5.65
N HIS A 4 -1.43 3.97 -4.82
CA HIS A 4 -2.44 4.72 -4.07
C HIS A 4 -1.82 5.23 -2.76
N THR A 5 -2.02 6.49 -2.44
CA THR A 5 -1.69 7.08 -1.13
C THR A 5 -2.99 7.55 -0.48
N LYS A 6 -3.67 6.67 0.26
CA LYS A 6 -4.92 6.97 0.97
C LYS A 6 -4.87 6.46 2.41
N GLY A 7 -5.38 7.25 3.35
CA GLY A 7 -5.65 6.83 4.72
C GLY A 7 -7.14 6.59 4.89
N ALA A 8 -7.60 5.35 4.68
CA ALA A 8 -9.01 4.97 4.82
C ALA A 8 -9.41 4.80 6.28
N SER A 9 -9.05 5.74 7.17
CA SER A 9 -9.07 5.50 8.61
C SER A 9 -10.47 5.12 9.13
N TYR A 10 -11.54 5.58 8.47
CA TYR A 10 -12.91 5.18 8.84
C TYR A 10 -13.15 3.66 8.78
N THR A 11 -12.41 2.89 7.99
CA THR A 11 -12.60 1.44 7.91
C THR A 11 -11.96 0.70 9.09
N THR A 12 -10.90 1.25 9.68
CA THR A 12 -10.14 0.62 10.77
C THR A 12 -10.38 1.28 12.14
N PHE A 13 -10.96 2.48 12.16
CA PHE A 13 -11.15 3.27 13.39
C PHE A 13 -11.87 2.51 14.50
N PRO A 14 -13.02 1.82 14.27
CA PRO A 14 -13.73 1.13 15.33
C PRO A 14 -12.88 0.02 15.97
N THR A 15 -12.20 -0.79 15.14
CA THR A 15 -11.31 -1.86 15.61
C THR A 15 -10.09 -1.30 16.36
N ASN A 16 -9.53 -0.17 15.91
CA ASN A 16 -8.43 0.48 16.62
C ASN A 16 -8.88 0.99 18.00
N VAL A 17 -10.09 1.56 18.11
CA VAL A 17 -10.66 1.99 19.39
C VAL A 17 -10.84 0.80 20.33
N GLU A 18 -11.37 -0.31 19.83
CA GLU A 18 -11.58 -1.54 20.61
C GLU A 18 -10.26 -2.13 21.12
N LYS A 19 -9.24 -2.22 20.26
CA LYS A 19 -7.98 -2.91 20.58
C LYS A 19 -6.96 -2.05 21.32
N LEU A 20 -6.87 -0.76 20.97
CA LEU A 20 -5.80 0.14 21.43
C LEU A 20 -6.31 1.31 22.26
N GLY A 21 -7.63 1.52 22.31
CA GLY A 21 -8.24 2.67 22.96
C GLY A 21 -8.37 3.89 22.03
N LEU A 22 -9.20 4.84 22.45
CA LEU A 22 -9.58 6.00 21.66
C LEU A 22 -8.39 6.90 21.28
N ASP A 23 -7.50 7.16 22.23
CA ASP A 23 -6.37 8.07 22.02
C ASP A 23 -5.41 7.54 20.94
N GLU A 24 -5.12 6.23 20.95
CA GLU A 24 -4.28 5.60 19.93
C GLU A 24 -4.98 5.53 18.57
N ALA A 25 -6.29 5.22 18.54
CA ALA A 25 -7.06 5.25 17.28
C ALA A 25 -7.05 6.65 16.62
N ILE A 26 -7.17 7.71 17.42
CA ILE A 26 -7.05 9.09 16.95
C ILE A 26 -5.64 9.37 16.42
N LYS A 27 -4.60 8.93 17.12
CA LYS A 27 -3.20 9.09 16.65
C LYS A 27 -2.97 8.38 15.33
N ILE A 28 -3.47 7.16 15.16
CA ILE A 28 -3.34 6.38 13.92
C ILE A 28 -4.04 7.10 12.75
N ALA A 29 -5.30 7.53 12.92
CA ALA A 29 -6.02 8.23 11.86
C ALA A 29 -5.31 9.53 11.42
N LYS A 30 -4.73 10.26 12.37
CA LYS A 30 -3.92 11.46 12.08
C LYS A 30 -2.61 11.10 11.37
N LEU A 31 -1.94 10.04 11.81
CA LEU A 31 -0.68 9.55 11.24
C LEU A 31 -0.86 9.14 9.77
N GLU A 32 -1.92 8.41 9.44
CA GLU A 32 -2.21 7.98 8.07
C GLU A 32 -2.38 9.18 7.13
N LEU A 33 -3.22 10.17 7.49
CA LEU A 33 -3.40 11.38 6.68
C LEU A 33 -2.10 12.19 6.59
N ASN A 34 -1.37 12.34 7.70
CA ASN A 34 -0.10 13.06 7.71
C ASN A 34 0.93 12.38 6.80
N THR A 35 0.97 11.05 6.79
CA THR A 35 1.88 10.28 5.94
C THR A 35 1.59 10.53 4.46
N VAL A 36 0.31 10.46 4.05
CA VAL A 36 -0.10 10.80 2.67
C VAL A 36 0.42 12.20 2.31
N ARG A 37 0.13 13.20 3.12
CA ARG A 37 0.57 14.59 2.87
C ARG A 37 2.09 14.74 2.82
N GLN A 38 2.81 14.10 3.74
CA GLN A 38 4.27 14.21 3.84
C GLN A 38 4.98 13.56 2.66
N VAL A 39 4.52 12.39 2.19
CA VAL A 39 5.10 11.74 1.01
C VAL A 39 5.03 12.66 -0.22
N HIS A 40 3.86 13.28 -0.46
CA HIS A 40 3.70 14.23 -1.56
C HIS A 40 4.48 15.53 -1.35
N ALA A 41 4.52 16.06 -0.12
CA ALA A 41 5.30 17.25 0.22
C ALA A 41 6.81 17.01 0.03
N PHE A 42 7.32 15.84 0.41
CA PHE A 42 8.70 15.43 0.23
C PHE A 42 9.06 15.34 -1.25
N ALA A 43 8.23 14.67 -2.05
CA ALA A 43 8.42 14.57 -3.49
C ALA A 43 8.54 15.96 -4.14
N ARG A 44 7.65 16.91 -3.77
CA ARG A 44 7.72 18.30 -4.24
C ARG A 44 8.97 19.02 -3.77
N LYS A 45 9.27 18.98 -2.46
CA LYS A 45 10.42 19.67 -1.84
C LYS A 45 11.74 19.29 -2.52
N HIS A 46 11.89 18.02 -2.88
CA HIS A 46 13.11 17.48 -3.47
C HIS A 46 13.05 17.33 -5.00
N ASN A 47 12.02 17.88 -5.65
CA ASN A 47 11.82 17.82 -7.11
C ASN A 47 11.90 16.39 -7.68
N ILE A 48 11.35 15.41 -6.94
CA ILE A 48 11.32 14.03 -7.39
C ILE A 48 10.22 13.88 -8.45
N ALA A 49 10.62 13.69 -9.72
CA ALA A 49 9.74 13.46 -10.86
C ALA A 49 9.05 12.09 -10.79
N CYS A 50 8.09 11.95 -9.86
CA CYS A 50 7.40 10.70 -9.57
C CYS A 50 5.90 10.72 -9.85
N GLU A 51 5.43 11.63 -10.72
CA GLU A 51 4.00 11.69 -11.09
C GLU A 51 3.09 11.87 -9.84
N SER A 52 3.59 12.62 -8.85
CA SER A 52 2.88 12.86 -7.60
C SER A 52 1.73 13.82 -7.82
N GLU A 53 0.51 13.32 -7.65
CA GLU A 53 -0.73 14.09 -7.73
C GLU A 53 -1.49 13.98 -6.41
N HIS A 54 -1.95 15.13 -5.91
CA HIS A 54 -2.94 15.19 -4.86
C HIS A 54 -4.31 15.09 -5.52
N ILE A 55 -5.05 14.04 -5.20
CA ILE A 55 -6.32 13.70 -5.83
C ILE A 55 -7.16 12.97 -4.80
N ASP A 56 -8.42 13.36 -4.66
CA ASP A 56 -9.33 12.67 -3.75
C ASP A 56 -9.57 11.23 -4.23
N THR A 57 -9.80 10.33 -3.28
CA THR A 57 -10.25 8.95 -3.56
C THR A 57 -11.75 8.84 -3.36
N THR A 58 -12.35 7.90 -4.08
CA THR A 58 -13.75 7.51 -3.98
C THR A 58 -13.83 6.03 -3.59
N ASP A 59 -14.28 5.75 -2.38
CA ASP A 59 -14.64 4.40 -1.98
C ASP A 59 -16.09 4.16 -2.38
N VAL A 60 -16.29 3.38 -3.43
CA VAL A 60 -17.60 2.91 -3.89
C VAL A 60 -18.03 1.76 -2.98
N ILE A 61 -19.26 1.82 -2.47
CA ILE A 61 -19.80 0.82 -1.54
C ILE A 61 -21.04 0.20 -2.16
N TYR A 62 -21.01 -1.11 -2.41
CA TYR A 62 -22.12 -1.82 -3.04
C TYR A 62 -23.18 -2.30 -2.03
N ASN A 63 -22.79 -2.51 -0.77
CA ASN A 63 -23.70 -2.97 0.28
C ASN A 63 -24.23 -1.79 1.12
N GLN A 64 -25.55 -1.70 1.25
CA GLN A 64 -26.23 -0.62 1.97
C GLN A 64 -25.88 -0.58 3.47
N GLU A 65 -25.78 -1.75 4.12
CA GLU A 65 -25.41 -1.85 5.53
C GLU A 65 -23.97 -1.36 5.75
N SER A 66 -23.03 -1.73 4.87
CA SER A 66 -21.65 -1.24 4.94
C SER A 66 -21.57 0.29 4.76
N LEU A 67 -22.42 0.88 3.92
CA LEU A 67 -22.49 2.34 3.74
C LEU A 67 -22.99 3.03 5.00
N GLU A 68 -24.02 2.47 5.65
CA GLU A 68 -24.56 2.99 6.91
C GLU A 68 -23.56 2.88 8.06
N GLN A 69 -22.84 1.76 8.15
CA GLN A 69 -21.74 1.56 9.11
C GLN A 69 -20.60 2.57 8.88
N ALA A 70 -20.23 2.82 7.62
CA ALA A 70 -19.24 3.83 7.27
C ALA A 70 -19.69 5.23 7.71
N ALA A 71 -20.95 5.60 7.45
CA ALA A 71 -21.53 6.88 7.88
C ALA A 71 -21.55 7.04 9.41
N ALA A 72 -21.94 5.99 10.14
CA ALA A 72 -21.90 5.98 11.59
C ALA A 72 -20.48 6.16 12.14
N THR A 73 -19.50 5.49 11.54
CA THR A 73 -18.09 5.59 11.94
C THR A 73 -17.52 6.97 11.66
N VAL A 74 -17.78 7.55 10.48
CA VAL A 74 -17.36 8.92 10.17
C VAL A 74 -17.97 9.93 11.14
N LYS A 75 -19.26 9.79 11.48
CA LYS A 75 -19.91 10.64 12.48
C LYS A 75 -19.23 10.53 13.85
N PHE A 76 -18.86 9.31 14.25
CA PHE A 76 -18.09 9.10 15.48
C PHE A 76 -16.73 9.78 15.43
N MET A 77 -15.97 9.62 14.33
CA MET A 77 -14.68 10.29 14.12
C MET A 77 -14.81 11.82 14.18
N GLN A 78 -15.87 12.39 13.59
CA GLN A 78 -16.14 13.82 13.62
C GLN A 78 -16.44 14.34 15.03
N ASN A 79 -17.11 13.54 15.86
CA ASN A 79 -17.38 13.89 17.26
C ASN A 79 -16.09 13.91 18.10
N VAL A 80 -15.20 12.93 17.92
CA VAL A 80 -13.96 12.81 18.72
C VAL A 80 -12.78 13.61 18.14
N MET A 81 -12.85 14.00 16.87
CA MET A 81 -11.88 14.86 16.20
C MET A 81 -12.61 16.00 15.45
N PRO A 82 -13.29 16.91 16.16
CA PRO A 82 -14.08 17.97 15.53
C PRO A 82 -13.20 18.87 14.67
N ASN A 83 -13.65 19.14 13.44
CA ASN A 83 -12.97 19.98 12.44
C ASN A 83 -11.55 19.52 12.03
N HIS A 84 -11.11 18.33 12.44
CA HIS A 84 -9.81 17.84 12.05
C HIS A 84 -9.86 17.27 10.62
N PRO A 85 -8.87 17.53 9.75
CA PRO A 85 -8.87 16.99 8.38
C PRO A 85 -8.99 15.46 8.29
N ALA A 86 -8.47 14.73 9.28
CA ALA A 86 -8.57 13.26 9.36
C ALA A 86 -10.00 12.71 9.57
N SER A 87 -10.98 13.57 9.93
CA SER A 87 -12.39 13.21 10.05
C SER A 87 -13.25 13.80 8.92
N LYS A 88 -12.62 14.36 7.87
CA LYS A 88 -13.32 14.97 6.73
C LYS A 88 -13.58 13.95 5.62
N TYR A 89 -14.82 13.48 5.55
CA TYR A 89 -15.33 12.58 4.52
C TYR A 89 -16.63 13.13 3.94
N THR A 90 -16.92 12.86 2.67
CA THR A 90 -18.15 13.28 2.00
C THR A 90 -18.87 12.07 1.42
N PHE A 91 -20.13 11.89 1.79
CA PHE A 91 -20.97 10.80 1.30
C PHE A 91 -21.76 11.23 0.07
N TRP A 92 -21.94 10.28 -0.84
CA TRP A 92 -22.68 10.45 -2.09
C TRP A 92 -23.75 9.38 -2.17
N SER A 93 -24.94 9.80 -2.59
CA SER A 93 -26.04 8.88 -2.86
C SER A 93 -25.72 7.95 -4.03
N LYS A 94 -26.51 6.88 -4.19
CA LYS A 94 -26.47 6.01 -5.37
C LYS A 94 -26.49 6.80 -6.70
N LYS A 95 -27.40 7.77 -6.82
CA LYS A 95 -27.56 8.57 -8.05
C LYS A 95 -26.31 9.40 -8.33
N GLU A 96 -25.81 10.11 -7.32
CA GLU A 96 -24.59 10.91 -7.45
C GLU A 96 -23.36 10.03 -7.74
N THR A 97 -23.33 8.80 -7.21
CA THR A 97 -22.25 7.86 -7.47
C THR A 97 -22.20 7.45 -8.94
N GLU A 98 -23.35 7.12 -9.53
CA GLU A 98 -23.44 6.80 -10.96
C GLU A 98 -23.10 8.02 -11.84
N GLU A 99 -23.66 9.18 -11.53
CA GLU A 99 -23.51 10.39 -12.36
C GLU A 99 -22.09 11.00 -12.27
N LYS A 100 -21.50 11.05 -11.07
CA LYS A 100 -20.22 11.72 -10.83
C LYS A 100 -19.02 10.80 -11.01
N PHE A 101 -19.13 9.54 -10.59
CA PHE A 101 -18.01 8.60 -10.58
C PHE A 101 -18.11 7.53 -11.65
N LEU A 102 -19.19 7.53 -12.44
CA LEU A 102 -19.46 6.62 -13.56
C LEU A 102 -19.68 5.16 -13.13
N VAL A 103 -20.05 4.93 -11.87
CA VAL A 103 -20.20 3.57 -11.31
C VAL A 103 -21.66 3.28 -11.01
N PRO A 104 -22.37 2.54 -11.87
CA PRO A 104 -23.75 2.14 -11.62
C PRO A 104 -23.81 1.02 -10.56
N GLY A 105 -25.00 0.81 -9.99
CA GLY A 105 -25.26 -0.37 -9.14
C GLY A 105 -24.76 -0.28 -7.69
N ALA A 106 -23.96 0.73 -7.34
CA ALA A 106 -23.53 0.97 -5.96
C ALA A 106 -24.70 1.42 -5.06
N ALA A 107 -24.58 1.19 -3.75
CA ALA A 107 -25.46 1.78 -2.73
C ALA A 107 -25.15 3.27 -2.53
N GLY A 108 -23.86 3.63 -2.64
CA GLY A 108 -23.35 4.99 -2.57
C GLY A 108 -21.83 5.01 -2.59
N ALA A 109 -21.24 6.16 -2.27
CA ALA A 109 -19.79 6.31 -2.17
C ALA A 109 -19.39 7.26 -1.05
N VAL A 110 -18.13 7.17 -0.63
CA VAL A 110 -17.48 8.12 0.27
C VAL A 110 -16.19 8.65 -0.35
N THR A 111 -16.02 9.97 -0.36
CA THR A 111 -14.82 10.64 -0.84
C THR A 111 -14.05 11.33 0.25
N TYR A 112 -12.73 11.33 0.14
CA TYR A 112 -11.82 11.95 1.10
C TYR A 112 -10.44 12.20 0.48
N GLU A 113 -9.63 12.96 1.20
CA GLU A 113 -8.29 13.35 0.77
C GLU A 113 -7.38 12.14 0.56
N ALA A 114 -6.76 12.09 -0.61
CA ALA A 114 -5.79 11.06 -0.96
C ALA A 114 -4.74 11.62 -1.93
N GLY A 115 -4.00 10.71 -2.55
CA GLY A 115 -3.18 11.04 -3.70
C GLY A 115 -2.77 9.80 -4.47
N SER A 116 -1.91 10.04 -5.44
CA SER A 116 -1.25 8.97 -6.15
C SER A 116 0.10 9.41 -6.69
N LEU A 117 1.04 8.47 -6.75
CA LEU A 117 2.34 8.67 -7.36
C LEU A 117 2.88 7.37 -7.99
N SER A 118 3.87 7.48 -8.86
CA SER A 118 4.66 6.35 -9.32
C SER A 118 5.64 5.93 -8.24
N SER A 119 5.34 4.83 -7.54
CA SER A 119 6.14 4.38 -6.38
C SER A 119 7.55 4.01 -6.77
N TYR A 120 7.73 3.42 -7.95
CA TYR A 120 9.05 3.16 -8.52
C TYR A 120 9.84 4.46 -8.70
N LYS A 121 9.26 5.46 -9.38
CA LYS A 121 9.95 6.74 -9.62
C LYS A 121 10.24 7.49 -8.31
N PHE A 122 9.34 7.41 -7.33
CA PHE A 122 9.54 8.00 -6.00
C PHE A 122 10.74 7.37 -5.28
N VAL A 123 10.79 6.03 -5.20
CA VAL A 123 11.89 5.29 -4.57
C VAL A 123 13.21 5.54 -5.30
N ILE A 124 13.22 5.56 -6.63
CA ILE A 124 14.42 5.89 -7.41
C ILE A 124 14.89 7.33 -7.14
N GLY A 125 13.96 8.28 -7.00
CA GLY A 125 14.28 9.65 -6.63
C GLY A 125 14.91 9.74 -5.23
N LEU A 126 14.31 9.08 -4.24
CA LEU A 126 14.85 9.00 -2.88
C LEU A 126 16.23 8.37 -2.86
N LEU A 127 16.42 7.26 -3.57
CA LEU A 127 17.69 6.56 -3.66
C LEU A 127 18.79 7.45 -4.25
N LYS A 128 18.49 8.23 -5.30
CA LYS A 128 19.44 9.21 -5.86
C LYS A 128 19.84 10.27 -4.82
N LEU A 129 18.90 10.76 -4.01
CA LEU A 129 19.20 11.70 -2.93
C LEU A 129 20.10 11.08 -1.85
N CYS A 130 19.88 9.81 -1.50
CA CYS A 130 20.73 9.09 -0.54
C CYS A 130 22.14 8.83 -1.10
N LEU A 131 22.25 8.44 -2.37
CA LEU A 131 23.54 8.25 -3.05
C LEU A 131 24.37 9.54 -3.06
N ASN A 132 23.73 10.68 -3.31
CA ASN A 132 24.39 11.99 -3.25
C ASN A 132 24.88 12.37 -1.84
N GLN A 133 24.35 11.71 -0.79
CA GLN A 133 24.80 11.86 0.60
C GLN A 133 25.84 10.80 1.01
N GLY A 134 26.32 9.98 0.08
CA GLY A 134 27.35 8.97 0.33
C GLY A 134 26.82 7.60 0.72
N LEU A 135 25.51 7.32 0.53
CA LEU A 135 24.98 5.97 0.71
C LEU A 135 25.74 4.99 -0.20
N ASN A 136 26.21 3.89 0.37
CA ASN A 136 26.74 2.77 -0.39
C ASN A 136 25.58 1.82 -0.76
N LEU A 137 25.21 1.80 -2.05
CA LEU A 137 24.18 0.90 -2.56
C LEU A 137 24.80 -0.37 -3.14
N GLN A 138 24.40 -1.53 -2.62
CA GLN A 138 24.75 -2.84 -3.16
C GLN A 138 23.49 -3.55 -3.69
N THR A 139 23.38 -3.67 -5.01
CA THR A 139 22.32 -4.45 -5.67
C THR A 139 22.81 -5.87 -5.96
N ASN A 140 21.88 -6.81 -6.20
CA ASN A 140 22.20 -8.23 -6.42
C ASN A 140 23.05 -8.85 -5.28
N THR A 141 22.84 -8.35 -4.06
CA THR A 141 23.53 -8.79 -2.83
C THR A 141 22.47 -9.25 -1.82
N PRO A 142 21.81 -10.39 -2.04
CA PRO A 142 20.79 -10.86 -1.11
C PRO A 142 21.44 -11.18 0.24
N VAL A 143 20.86 -10.66 1.31
CA VAL A 143 21.20 -11.09 2.67
C VAL A 143 20.57 -12.46 2.90
N THR A 144 21.37 -13.42 3.33
CA THR A 144 20.92 -14.81 3.56
C THR A 144 20.74 -15.14 5.04
N SER A 145 21.44 -14.46 5.94
CA SER A 145 21.27 -14.60 7.38
C SER A 145 21.86 -13.43 8.17
N LEU A 146 21.48 -13.33 9.44
CA LEU A 146 22.01 -12.38 10.42
C LEU A 146 22.52 -13.13 11.66
N HIS A 147 23.68 -12.71 12.17
CA HIS A 147 24.26 -13.25 13.40
C HIS A 147 24.66 -12.13 14.35
N LYS A 148 24.31 -12.27 15.63
CA LYS A 148 24.82 -11.40 16.68
C LYS A 148 26.30 -11.72 16.92
N GLN A 149 27.12 -10.70 17.13
CA GLN A 149 28.53 -10.90 17.40
C GLN A 149 28.77 -11.33 18.85
N GLU A 150 29.64 -12.31 19.05
CA GLU A 150 29.96 -12.83 20.39
C GLU A 150 31.01 -11.97 21.12
N ASN A 151 31.90 -11.34 20.36
CA ASN A 151 32.96 -10.46 20.85
C ASN A 151 32.69 -9.02 20.39
N SER A 152 32.91 -8.05 21.28
CA SER A 152 32.89 -6.63 20.92
C SER A 152 33.96 -6.36 19.86
N VAL A 153 33.56 -5.77 18.74
CA VAL A 153 34.47 -5.41 17.67
C VAL A 153 35.51 -4.42 18.21
N SER A 154 36.76 -4.56 17.77
CA SER A 154 37.83 -3.59 18.03
C SER A 154 37.62 -2.24 17.32
N SER A 155 36.54 -2.08 16.56
CA SER A 155 36.18 -0.87 15.84
C SER A 155 35.21 -0.02 16.66
N GLY A 156 35.42 1.30 16.71
CA GLY A 156 34.66 2.30 17.47
C GLY A 156 33.19 2.51 17.05
N PHE A 157 32.48 1.46 16.65
CA PHE A 157 31.06 1.46 16.32
C PHE A 157 30.29 0.74 17.44
N ASN A 158 30.17 1.38 18.61
CA ASN A 158 29.34 0.87 19.71
C ASN A 158 27.94 1.50 19.63
N TYR A 159 26.89 0.69 19.70
CA TYR A 159 25.52 1.14 19.87
C TYR A 159 24.96 0.59 21.19
N GLY A 160 24.97 1.41 22.24
CA GLY A 160 24.60 0.97 23.59
C GLY A 160 25.42 -0.25 24.04
N ASN A 161 24.72 -1.30 24.51
CA ASN A 161 25.31 -2.59 24.91
C ASN A 161 25.38 -3.62 23.76
N SER A 162 25.14 -3.21 22.51
CA SER A 162 25.23 -4.11 21.35
C SER A 162 26.69 -4.47 21.07
N LYS A 163 26.95 -5.76 20.88
CA LYS A 163 28.24 -6.27 20.39
C LYS A 163 28.38 -6.15 18.87
N GLY A 164 27.34 -5.69 18.17
CA GLY A 164 27.28 -5.63 16.71
C GLY A 164 26.65 -6.87 16.08
N TRP A 165 26.45 -6.78 14.77
CA TRP A 165 25.80 -7.77 13.93
C TRP A 165 26.68 -8.09 12.72
N THR A 166 26.65 -9.35 12.31
CA THR A 166 27.22 -9.83 11.05
C THR A 166 26.08 -10.12 10.09
N VAL A 167 26.09 -9.43 8.96
CA VAL A 167 25.17 -9.60 7.83
C VAL A 167 25.83 -10.50 6.79
N VAL A 168 25.24 -11.65 6.51
CA VAL A 168 25.82 -12.66 5.60
C VAL A 168 25.23 -12.50 4.21
N THR A 169 26.09 -12.47 3.20
CA THR A 169 25.71 -12.39 1.79
C THR A 169 26.62 -13.30 0.96
N PRO A 170 26.21 -13.73 -0.25
CA PRO A 170 27.08 -14.48 -1.16
C PRO A 170 28.34 -13.71 -1.60
N ARG A 171 28.36 -12.38 -1.44
CA ARG A 171 29.50 -11.52 -1.79
C ARG A 171 30.43 -11.24 -0.61
N GLY A 172 30.18 -11.86 0.54
CA GLY A 172 30.93 -11.69 1.78
C GLY A 172 30.09 -11.16 2.94
N ASN A 173 30.73 -11.08 4.10
CA ASN A 173 30.09 -10.66 5.34
C ASN A 173 30.31 -9.17 5.60
N ILE A 174 29.28 -8.51 6.11
CA ILE A 174 29.33 -7.10 6.53
C ILE A 174 29.14 -7.04 8.04
N GLN A 175 29.99 -6.28 8.73
CA GLN A 175 29.84 -6.03 10.16
C GLN A 175 29.20 -4.66 10.38
N ALA A 176 28.22 -4.59 11.26
CA ALA A 176 27.53 -3.33 11.57
C ALA A 176 27.11 -3.28 13.05
N ALA A 177 27.22 -2.10 13.66
CA ALA A 177 26.70 -1.89 15.02
C ALA A 177 25.17 -1.93 15.08
N GLN A 178 24.55 -1.41 14.01
CA GLN A 178 23.10 -1.36 13.83
C GLN A 178 22.72 -1.95 12.47
N VAL A 179 21.64 -2.73 12.45
CA VAL A 179 21.05 -3.31 11.23
C VAL A 179 19.57 -2.98 11.22
N ILE A 180 19.06 -2.47 10.10
CA ILE A 180 17.63 -2.23 9.89
C ILE A 180 17.12 -3.23 8.86
N MET A 181 16.21 -4.12 9.26
CA MET A 181 15.49 -5.01 8.35
C MET A 181 14.28 -4.28 7.75
N ALA A 182 14.43 -3.85 6.49
CA ALA A 182 13.38 -3.23 5.69
C ALA A 182 12.91 -4.13 4.53
N THR A 183 12.85 -5.44 4.76
CA THR A 183 12.62 -6.47 3.72
C THR A 183 11.16 -6.97 3.65
N ASN A 184 10.25 -6.33 4.38
CA ASN A 184 8.80 -6.58 4.33
C ASN A 184 8.45 -8.09 4.45
N GLY A 185 7.67 -8.67 3.52
CA GLY A 185 7.27 -10.09 3.56
C GLY A 185 8.44 -11.08 3.51
N TYR A 186 9.63 -10.65 3.07
CA TYR A 186 10.83 -11.50 3.00
C TYR A 186 11.60 -11.56 4.33
N SER A 187 11.17 -10.83 5.36
CA SER A 187 11.91 -10.70 6.63
C SER A 187 12.09 -12.04 7.35
N ALA A 188 11.08 -12.91 7.33
CA ALA A 188 11.13 -14.22 8.01
C ALA A 188 12.16 -15.18 7.38
N ALA A 189 12.44 -15.05 6.08
CA ALA A 189 13.48 -15.84 5.41
C ALA A 189 14.90 -15.46 5.87
N ILE A 190 15.11 -14.19 6.26
CA ILE A 190 16.40 -13.68 6.73
C ILE A 190 16.57 -13.90 8.24
N TYR A 191 15.48 -13.71 9.00
CA TYR A 191 15.47 -13.82 10.45
C TYR A 191 14.34 -14.77 10.92
N PRO A 192 14.63 -16.06 11.11
CA PRO A 192 13.62 -17.09 11.37
C PRO A 192 12.73 -16.86 12.60
N LYS A 193 13.15 -16.01 13.56
CA LYS A 193 12.29 -15.64 14.70
C LYS A 193 11.03 -14.87 14.29
N LEU A 194 10.97 -14.36 13.07
CA LEU A 194 9.79 -13.70 12.51
C LEU A 194 8.84 -14.69 11.80
N GLN A 195 9.17 -15.99 11.75
CA GLN A 195 8.28 -17.00 11.20
C GLN A 195 6.99 -17.06 12.04
N GLY A 196 5.83 -16.94 11.37
CA GLY A 196 4.52 -16.85 12.04
C GLY A 196 4.20 -15.47 12.63
N VAL A 197 5.18 -14.56 12.70
CA VAL A 197 4.97 -13.14 13.06
C VAL A 197 4.70 -12.31 11.81
N ILE A 198 5.51 -12.49 10.76
CA ILE A 198 5.30 -11.90 9.44
C ILE A 198 5.01 -13.02 8.45
N VAL A 199 3.86 -12.95 7.79
CA VAL A 199 3.44 -13.85 6.73
C VAL A 199 3.53 -13.13 5.39
N PRO A 200 4.32 -13.63 4.42
CA PRO A 200 4.31 -13.06 3.09
C PRO A 200 2.99 -13.38 2.39
N VAL A 201 2.46 -12.42 1.65
CA VAL A 201 1.22 -12.55 0.89
C VAL A 201 1.40 -12.00 -0.50
N ARG A 202 1.12 -12.83 -1.51
CA ARG A 202 1.17 -12.40 -2.91
C ARG A 202 -0.11 -11.66 -3.28
N GLY A 203 0.04 -10.47 -3.86
CA GLY A 203 -1.04 -9.73 -4.53
C GLY A 203 -0.78 -9.63 -6.03
N GLN A 204 -1.84 -9.40 -6.81
CA GLN A 204 -1.78 -9.26 -8.26
C GLN A 204 -2.40 -7.93 -8.70
N VAL A 205 -1.88 -7.39 -9.80
CA VAL A 205 -2.26 -6.09 -10.34
C VAL A 205 -2.23 -6.17 -11.87
N THR A 206 -3.22 -5.56 -12.52
CA THR A 206 -3.25 -5.36 -13.97
C THR A 206 -3.19 -3.87 -14.32
N ALA A 207 -2.69 -3.56 -15.52
CA ALA A 207 -2.77 -2.25 -16.15
C ALA A 207 -3.62 -2.37 -17.41
N HIS A 208 -4.69 -1.59 -17.49
CA HIS A 208 -5.70 -1.64 -18.54
C HIS A 208 -5.64 -0.39 -19.41
N ARG A 209 -5.83 -0.56 -20.72
CA ARG A 209 -6.22 0.53 -21.61
C ARG A 209 -7.66 0.94 -21.25
N PRO A 210 -7.97 2.25 -21.14
CA PRO A 210 -9.30 2.70 -20.80
C PRO A 210 -10.30 2.34 -21.91
N GLY A 211 -11.53 2.01 -21.53
CA GLY A 211 -12.61 1.77 -22.47
C GLY A 211 -13.03 3.05 -23.20
N SER A 212 -13.63 2.89 -24.38
CA SER A 212 -13.94 3.99 -25.30
C SER A 212 -14.95 5.02 -24.78
N ALA A 213 -15.73 4.67 -23.75
CA ALA A 213 -16.71 5.57 -23.13
C ALA A 213 -16.19 6.26 -21.85
N ILE A 214 -14.99 5.90 -21.38
CA ILE A 214 -14.31 6.65 -20.32
C ILE A 214 -14.00 8.06 -20.84
N PRO A 215 -14.28 9.14 -20.06
CA PRO A 215 -14.11 10.50 -20.53
C PRO A 215 -12.69 10.77 -21.07
N ALA A 216 -12.63 11.52 -22.18
CA ALA A 216 -11.36 11.97 -22.75
C ALA A 216 -10.61 12.98 -21.85
N SER A 217 -11.20 13.43 -20.75
CA SER A 217 -10.51 14.18 -19.68
C SER A 217 -9.88 13.27 -18.62
N GLY A 218 -10.10 11.96 -18.69
CA GLY A 218 -9.75 11.01 -17.64
C GLY A 218 -10.78 10.95 -16.51
N LEU A 219 -10.49 10.10 -15.52
CA LEU A 219 -11.25 9.96 -14.28
C LEU A 219 -10.79 11.00 -13.27
N SER A 220 -11.73 11.63 -12.56
CA SER A 220 -11.44 12.75 -11.65
C SER A 220 -10.99 12.35 -10.25
N THR A 221 -10.87 11.05 -9.98
CA THR A 221 -10.62 10.49 -8.64
C THR A 221 -9.91 9.14 -8.76
N THR A 222 -9.32 8.66 -7.68
CA THR A 222 -8.95 7.24 -7.53
C THR A 222 -10.11 6.46 -6.92
N TYR A 223 -10.08 5.13 -7.03
CA TYR A 223 -11.21 4.31 -6.62
C TYR A 223 -10.79 3.22 -5.64
N SER A 224 -11.72 2.88 -4.76
CA SER A 224 -11.79 1.54 -4.16
C SER A 224 -13.21 1.01 -4.28
N PHE A 225 -13.36 -0.25 -4.70
CA PHE A 225 -14.65 -0.89 -4.94
C PHE A 225 -14.89 -1.90 -3.83
N ASN A 226 -15.81 -1.62 -2.90
CA ASN A 226 -16.05 -2.43 -1.70
C ASN A 226 -17.30 -3.29 -1.87
N TYR A 227 -17.11 -4.60 -2.03
CA TYR A 227 -18.17 -5.57 -2.37
C TYR A 227 -18.43 -6.62 -1.28
N GLY A 228 -18.24 -6.26 -0.01
CA GLY A 228 -18.60 -7.06 1.17
C GLY A 228 -17.60 -8.17 1.50
N SER A 229 -17.20 -8.98 0.51
CA SER A 229 -16.16 -10.01 0.66
C SER A 229 -14.73 -9.48 0.56
N GLY A 230 -14.57 -8.23 0.13
CA GLY A 230 -13.27 -7.59 -0.06
C GLY A 230 -13.38 -6.25 -0.77
N PHE A 231 -12.24 -5.79 -1.28
CA PHE A 231 -12.18 -4.60 -2.11
C PHE A 231 -11.10 -4.70 -3.18
N ASP A 232 -11.33 -3.97 -4.27
CA ASP A 232 -10.34 -3.67 -5.30
C ASP A 232 -9.95 -2.20 -5.24
N TYR A 233 -8.70 -1.87 -5.55
CA TYR A 233 -8.26 -0.48 -5.67
C TYR A 233 -7.86 -0.18 -7.12
N MET A 234 -8.16 1.04 -7.56
CA MET A 234 -7.92 1.43 -8.95
C MET A 234 -7.48 2.88 -9.06
N ILE A 235 -6.51 3.11 -9.95
CA ILE A 235 -5.91 4.43 -10.17
C ILE A 235 -5.62 4.59 -11.66
N GLN A 236 -5.98 5.74 -12.22
CA GLN A 236 -5.62 6.08 -13.58
C GLN A 236 -4.24 6.75 -13.65
N CYS A 237 -3.40 6.40 -14.62
CA CYS A 237 -2.13 7.08 -14.92
C CYS A 237 -2.36 8.51 -15.43
N PRO A 238 -1.50 9.48 -15.09
CA PRO A 238 -1.67 10.85 -15.54
C PRO A 238 -1.30 10.97 -17.03
N ASP A 239 -1.69 12.08 -17.65
CA ASP A 239 -1.37 12.36 -19.06
C ASP A 239 0.14 12.44 -19.33
N THR A 240 0.94 12.67 -18.29
CA THR A 240 2.41 12.74 -18.37
C THR A 240 3.12 11.39 -18.23
N SER A 241 2.38 10.29 -18.00
CA SER A 241 2.95 8.95 -17.89
C SER A 241 3.38 8.39 -19.24
N LYS A 242 4.24 7.35 -19.20
CA LYS A 242 4.60 6.55 -20.38
C LYS A 242 3.38 5.95 -21.08
N TYR A 243 2.38 5.56 -20.29
CA TYR A 243 1.08 5.11 -20.78
C TYR A 243 0.01 6.03 -20.20
N PRO A 244 -0.28 7.15 -20.87
CA PRO A 244 -1.30 8.10 -20.42
C PRO A 244 -2.64 7.40 -20.21
N ARG A 245 -3.30 7.68 -19.09
CA ARG A 245 -4.67 7.24 -18.77
C ARG A 245 -4.91 5.74 -18.64
N ASP A 246 -3.86 4.93 -18.78
CA ASP A 246 -3.93 3.52 -18.40
C ASP A 246 -4.40 3.40 -16.96
N ILE A 247 -5.31 2.46 -16.73
CA ILE A 247 -5.92 2.19 -15.42
C ILE A 247 -5.15 1.06 -14.75
N VAL A 248 -4.55 1.33 -13.60
CA VAL A 248 -3.92 0.30 -12.75
C VAL A 248 -4.95 -0.16 -11.74
N ILE A 249 -5.26 -1.45 -11.72
CA ILE A 249 -6.21 -2.07 -10.79
C ILE A 249 -5.57 -3.26 -10.09
N GLY A 250 -5.74 -3.35 -8.78
CA GLY A 250 -5.29 -4.48 -7.98
C GLY A 250 -6.36 -4.92 -6.99
N GLY A 251 -6.34 -6.20 -6.66
CA GLY A 251 -7.35 -6.83 -5.81
C GLY A 251 -7.63 -8.25 -6.28
N GLY A 252 -8.90 -8.67 -6.30
CA GLY A 252 -9.29 -10.04 -6.67
C GLY A 252 -8.75 -11.13 -5.75
N PHE A 253 -8.28 -10.78 -4.55
CA PHE A 253 -7.59 -11.70 -3.66
C PHE A 253 -8.46 -12.93 -3.30
N GLY A 254 -9.75 -12.71 -3.07
CA GLY A 254 -10.72 -13.76 -2.74
C GLY A 254 -11.05 -14.71 -3.90
N GLU A 255 -10.73 -14.36 -5.14
CA GLU A 255 -11.01 -15.20 -6.33
C GLU A 255 -10.04 -16.37 -6.47
N SER A 256 -8.88 -16.26 -5.82
CA SER A 256 -7.92 -17.36 -5.78
C SER A 256 -8.43 -18.53 -4.92
N LYS A 257 -7.85 -19.70 -5.15
CA LYS A 257 -8.21 -20.96 -4.48
C LYS A 257 -8.30 -20.78 -2.96
N ASN A 258 -9.33 -21.40 -2.38
CA ASN A 258 -9.63 -21.34 -0.95
C ASN A 258 -9.80 -19.89 -0.43
N GLY A 259 -10.40 -19.01 -1.23
CA GLY A 259 -10.65 -17.62 -0.83
C GLY A 259 -9.36 -16.80 -0.66
N GLY A 260 -8.35 -17.07 -1.47
CA GLY A 260 -7.05 -16.38 -1.40
C GLY A 260 -6.02 -17.01 -0.47
N LEU A 261 -6.38 -18.02 0.33
CA LEU A 261 -5.44 -18.68 1.26
C LEU A 261 -4.21 -19.26 0.55
N ALA A 262 -4.33 -19.64 -0.72
CA ALA A 262 -3.21 -20.13 -1.54
C ALA A 262 -2.10 -19.09 -1.78
N ASN A 263 -2.36 -17.79 -1.55
CA ASN A 263 -1.40 -16.71 -1.72
C ASN A 263 -0.66 -16.34 -0.41
N TYR A 264 -0.97 -16.99 0.71
CA TYR A 264 -0.24 -16.83 1.97
C TYR A 264 0.99 -17.75 2.01
N GLY A 265 2.06 -17.27 2.65
CA GLY A 265 3.26 -18.08 2.91
C GLY A 265 4.17 -18.29 1.69
N THR A 266 3.86 -17.67 0.56
CA THR A 266 4.71 -17.69 -0.64
C THR A 266 5.46 -16.36 -0.80
N THR A 267 6.71 -16.45 -1.24
CA THR A 267 7.53 -15.30 -1.66
C THR A 267 7.82 -15.33 -3.17
N ASP A 268 7.18 -16.23 -3.92
CA ASP A 268 7.32 -16.32 -5.37
C ASP A 268 6.31 -15.40 -6.07
N ASP A 269 6.82 -14.24 -6.51
CA ASP A 269 6.10 -13.26 -7.34
C ASP A 269 6.42 -13.37 -8.84
N SER A 270 7.06 -14.46 -9.27
CA SER A 270 7.34 -14.71 -10.70
C SER A 270 6.14 -15.31 -11.45
N VAL A 271 5.10 -15.73 -10.73
CA VAL A 271 3.93 -16.40 -11.29
C VAL A 271 2.65 -15.59 -11.07
N LEU A 272 1.70 -15.77 -11.99
CA LEU A 272 0.36 -15.20 -11.92
C LEU A 272 -0.64 -16.27 -11.43
N ASP A 273 -1.70 -15.84 -10.76
CA ASP A 273 -2.85 -16.69 -10.47
C ASP A 273 -3.91 -16.50 -11.58
N PRO A 274 -4.22 -17.54 -12.38
CA PRO A 274 -5.16 -17.43 -13.50
C PRO A 274 -6.56 -16.96 -13.11
N ALA A 275 -7.06 -17.33 -11.91
CA ALA A 275 -8.38 -16.90 -11.46
C ALA A 275 -8.41 -15.40 -11.16
N ILE A 276 -7.35 -14.89 -10.52
CA ILE A 276 -7.20 -13.45 -10.29
C ILE A 276 -7.01 -12.71 -11.62
N SER A 277 -6.27 -13.30 -12.57
CA SER A 277 -6.07 -12.72 -13.90
C SER A 277 -7.39 -12.54 -14.66
N GLU A 278 -8.23 -13.58 -14.68
CA GLU A 278 -9.54 -13.54 -15.34
C GLU A 278 -10.45 -12.50 -14.69
N TYR A 279 -10.51 -12.50 -13.35
CA TYR A 279 -11.29 -11.53 -12.60
C TYR A 279 -10.84 -10.08 -12.85
N LEU A 280 -9.55 -9.79 -12.65
CA LEU A 280 -9.03 -8.43 -12.82
C LEU A 280 -9.17 -7.95 -14.25
N ALA A 281 -9.05 -8.84 -15.25
CA ALA A 281 -9.31 -8.49 -16.64
C ALA A 281 -10.76 -8.03 -16.83
N ALA A 282 -11.74 -8.69 -16.20
CA ALA A 282 -13.17 -8.36 -16.32
C ALA A 282 -13.61 -7.14 -15.49
N SER A 283 -13.01 -6.92 -14.32
CA SER A 283 -13.50 -6.04 -13.25
C SER A 283 -13.79 -4.60 -13.69
N THR A 284 -12.94 -3.99 -14.54
CA THR A 284 -13.20 -2.63 -15.02
C THR A 284 -14.49 -2.49 -15.83
N VAL A 285 -14.89 -3.54 -16.57
CA VAL A 285 -16.18 -3.53 -17.29
C VAL A 285 -17.32 -3.69 -16.31
N GLU A 286 -17.15 -4.54 -15.30
CA GLU A 286 -18.18 -4.79 -14.28
C GLU A 286 -18.44 -3.52 -13.44
N PHE A 287 -17.39 -2.82 -13.03
CA PHE A 287 -17.50 -1.61 -12.21
C PHE A 287 -18.07 -0.41 -12.97
N PHE A 288 -17.66 -0.19 -14.22
CA PHE A 288 -18.16 0.95 -15.00
C PHE A 288 -19.42 0.63 -15.82
N GLY A 289 -19.71 -0.65 -16.06
CA GLY A 289 -20.86 -1.12 -16.84
C GLY A 289 -20.94 -0.43 -18.21
N LYS A 290 -22.10 0.15 -18.51
CA LYS A 290 -22.34 0.92 -19.74
C LYS A 290 -21.36 2.08 -19.96
N ASN A 291 -20.74 2.58 -18.89
CA ASN A 291 -19.80 3.71 -18.95
C ASN A 291 -18.37 3.28 -19.33
N TRP A 292 -18.10 1.97 -19.46
CA TRP A 292 -16.82 1.49 -19.97
C TRP A 292 -16.70 1.68 -21.50
N GLY A 293 -17.75 1.29 -22.23
CA GLY A 293 -17.73 1.27 -23.69
C GLY A 293 -17.01 0.03 -24.25
N HIS A 294 -16.35 0.19 -25.39
CA HIS A 294 -15.59 -0.88 -26.04
C HIS A 294 -14.14 -0.88 -25.59
N ASP A 295 -13.52 -2.06 -25.58
CA ASP A 295 -12.08 -2.17 -25.33
C ASP A 295 -11.26 -1.53 -26.46
N ASP A 296 -10.06 -1.08 -26.10
CA ASP A 296 -9.06 -0.65 -27.07
C ASP A 296 -8.77 -1.79 -28.08
N PRO A 297 -8.63 -1.48 -29.39
CA PRO A 297 -8.35 -2.49 -30.42
C PRO A 297 -7.10 -3.35 -30.17
N ALA A 298 -6.13 -2.84 -29.40
CA ALA A 298 -4.92 -3.58 -29.00
C ALA A 298 -5.11 -4.43 -27.72
N GLY A 299 -6.34 -4.55 -27.23
CA GLY A 299 -6.73 -5.32 -26.05
C GLY A 299 -6.77 -4.49 -24.76
N ARG A 300 -7.66 -4.89 -23.85
CA ARG A 300 -7.87 -4.23 -22.54
C ARG A 300 -6.63 -4.30 -21.67
N VAL A 301 -6.17 -5.51 -21.34
CA VAL A 301 -5.02 -5.71 -20.45
C VAL A 301 -3.74 -5.40 -21.22
N ARG A 302 -2.98 -4.41 -20.75
CA ARG A 302 -1.65 -4.08 -21.27
C ARG A 302 -0.57 -4.89 -20.57
N HIS A 303 -0.64 -4.95 -19.24
CA HIS A 303 0.34 -5.63 -18.41
C HIS A 303 -0.34 -6.22 -17.18
N GLU A 304 0.27 -7.28 -16.64
CA GLU A 304 -0.10 -7.91 -15.39
C GLU A 304 1.16 -8.34 -14.66
N TRP A 305 1.15 -8.27 -13.33
CA TRP A 305 2.26 -8.69 -12.48
C TRP A 305 1.77 -9.02 -11.07
N THR A 306 2.60 -9.73 -10.31
CA THR A 306 2.39 -9.92 -8.86
C THR A 306 3.46 -9.23 -8.03
N GLY A 307 3.26 -9.20 -6.72
CA GLY A 307 4.26 -8.75 -5.76
C GLY A 307 3.95 -9.26 -4.35
N ILE A 308 4.96 -9.25 -3.48
CA ILE A 308 4.85 -9.76 -2.11
C ILE A 308 4.67 -8.63 -1.10
N MET A 309 3.62 -8.76 -0.29
CA MET A 309 3.35 -7.94 0.89
C MET A 309 3.76 -8.72 2.14
N GLY A 310 3.98 -8.01 3.26
CA GLY A 310 4.12 -8.63 4.58
C GLY A 310 2.91 -8.29 5.43
N TYR A 311 2.29 -9.33 6.00
CA TYR A 311 1.21 -9.20 6.98
C TYR A 311 1.67 -9.69 8.34
N SER A 312 1.19 -9.04 9.40
CA SER A 312 1.41 -9.47 10.78
C SER A 312 0.11 -9.99 11.36
N ALA A 313 0.22 -10.80 12.40
CA ALA A 313 -0.96 -11.39 13.05
C ALA A 313 -1.91 -10.33 13.65
N ASP A 314 -1.38 -9.18 14.08
CA ASP A 314 -2.15 -8.11 14.73
C ASP A 314 -2.65 -7.03 13.75
N GLY A 315 -2.19 -7.04 12.50
CA GLY A 315 -2.59 -6.09 11.47
C GLY A 315 -1.88 -4.73 11.53
N TYR A 316 -0.74 -4.62 12.22
CA TYR A 316 0.06 -3.39 12.32
C TYR A 316 1.46 -3.54 11.72
N PRO A 317 2.09 -2.45 11.24
CA PRO A 317 3.50 -2.50 10.85
C PRO A 317 4.40 -2.70 12.07
N LEU A 318 5.50 -3.42 11.86
CA LEU A 318 6.55 -3.59 12.87
C LEU A 318 7.64 -2.55 12.59
N VAL A 319 7.74 -1.56 13.47
CA VAL A 319 8.70 -0.44 13.35
C VAL A 319 9.38 -0.20 14.69
N GLY A 320 10.71 -0.34 14.73
CA GLY A 320 11.50 -0.06 15.93
C GLY A 320 12.63 -1.07 16.18
N GLU A 321 13.25 -0.99 17.36
CA GLU A 321 14.26 -1.94 17.80
C GLU A 321 13.59 -3.28 18.17
N MET A 322 14.19 -4.39 17.75
CA MET A 322 13.69 -5.73 18.02
C MET A 322 13.83 -6.08 19.51
N PRO A 323 12.75 -6.53 20.19
CA PRO A 323 12.80 -6.87 21.60
C PRO A 323 13.89 -7.92 21.92
N GLY A 324 14.78 -7.59 22.84
CA GLY A 324 15.89 -8.48 23.25
C GLY A 324 17.05 -8.57 22.25
N GLU A 325 17.03 -7.80 21.16
CA GLU A 325 18.04 -7.83 20.10
C GLU A 325 18.70 -6.45 19.89
N PRO A 326 19.55 -5.98 20.83
CA PRO A 326 20.18 -4.65 20.74
C PRO A 326 20.87 -4.40 19.40
N GLY A 327 20.57 -3.26 18.79
CA GLY A 327 21.11 -2.86 17.49
C GLY A 327 20.42 -3.48 16.27
N LEU A 328 19.46 -4.40 16.44
CA LEU A 328 18.63 -4.87 15.33
C LEU A 328 17.30 -4.14 15.33
N PHE A 329 16.97 -3.51 14.21
CA PHE A 329 15.73 -2.78 13.99
C PHE A 329 14.93 -3.42 12.87
N ILE A 330 13.62 -3.20 12.87
CA ILE A 330 12.70 -3.65 11.83
C ILE A 330 11.85 -2.48 11.33
N SER A 331 11.55 -2.53 10.04
CA SER A 331 10.58 -1.66 9.35
C SER A 331 9.89 -2.52 8.27
N ALA A 332 8.88 -3.28 8.68
CA ALA A 332 8.27 -4.32 7.86
C ALA A 332 6.79 -4.52 8.19
N SER A 333 6.13 -5.40 7.44
CA SER A 333 4.75 -5.81 7.67
C SER A 333 3.72 -4.69 7.49
N PHE A 334 3.86 -3.91 6.44
CA PHE A 334 2.97 -2.78 6.20
C PHE A 334 1.57 -3.16 5.68
N GLN A 335 1.16 -4.42 5.75
CA GLN A 335 -0.23 -4.90 5.52
C GLN A 335 -0.83 -4.54 4.15
N GLY A 336 0.00 -4.31 3.12
CA GLY A 336 -0.45 -3.78 1.82
C GLY A 336 -0.65 -2.26 1.77
N HIS A 337 -0.48 -1.56 2.89
CA HIS A 337 -0.69 -0.12 3.07
C HIS A 337 0.59 0.71 3.22
N GLY A 338 1.76 0.16 2.87
CA GLY A 338 3.06 0.82 3.11
C GLY A 338 3.13 2.28 2.66
N LYS A 339 2.44 2.68 1.60
CA LYS A 339 2.47 4.08 1.09
C LYS A 339 1.73 5.09 1.97
N SER A 340 0.77 4.65 2.80
CA SER A 340 0.02 5.48 3.73
C SER A 340 0.50 5.34 5.18
N THR A 341 1.47 4.46 5.44
CA THR A 341 2.01 4.19 6.79
C THR A 341 3.54 4.29 6.88
N SER A 342 4.25 4.50 5.78
CA SER A 342 5.71 4.72 5.76
C SER A 342 6.03 6.19 5.48
N THR A 343 6.68 6.87 6.43
CA THR A 343 7.36 8.15 6.20
C THR A 343 8.88 7.95 6.22
N PRO A 344 9.67 8.77 5.51
CA PRO A 344 11.11 8.90 5.73
C PRO A 344 11.46 9.35 7.15
#